data_AF-A0A2M7PS86-F1
#
_entry.id   AF-A0A2M7PS86-F1
#
_cell.length_a   1.000
_cell.length_b   1.000
_cell.length_c   1.000
_cell.angle_alpha   90.00
_cell.angle_beta   90.00
_cell.angle_gamma   90.00
#
_symmetry.space_group_name_H-M   'P 1'
#
loop_
_entity.id
_entity.type
_entity.pdbx_description
1 polymer ?
#
loop_
_entity_poly.entity_id
_entity_poly.type
_entity_poly.pdbx_seq_one_letter_code
_entity_poly.pdbx_strand_id
1 'polypeptide(L)'
;MSQSINQIATSKQVNRYRFGVLVLTLVILIGIHPELFAQVNQSLELRKSEAQIRQSEEQLAINYYRDRQFDKAVLLLKPLFEEKHSQYLYLYYLNCLLELKEYKEAEKVVKKQRREFPDNFRYLIDQAYIFDQQDEKKKANKLFKDLMLDLPSDRNGIVQIAS
;
A
#
# COMPACT_ATOMS: atom_id res chain seq x y z
N MET A 1 67.08 35.85 30.51
CA MET A 1 66.70 35.76 29.08
C MET A 1 66.25 34.35 28.63
N SER A 2 66.20 33.33 29.50
CA SER A 2 65.83 31.95 29.12
C SER A 2 64.32 31.61 29.26
N GLN A 3 63.54 32.40 30.01
CA GLN A 3 62.11 32.10 30.24
C GLN A 3 61.17 32.54 29.11
N SER A 4 61.53 33.56 28.33
CA SER A 4 60.67 34.07 27.25
C SER A 4 60.66 33.19 25.99
N ILE A 5 61.72 32.40 25.73
CA ILE A 5 61.79 31.50 24.56
C ILE A 5 60.87 30.27 24.76
N ASN A 6 60.73 29.77 25.99
CA ASN A 6 59.92 28.59 26.29
C ASN A 6 58.40 28.84 26.20
N GLN A 7 57.95 30.07 26.47
CA GLN A 7 56.51 30.42 26.33
C GLN A 7 56.07 30.61 24.86
N ILE A 8 57.00 31.00 23.98
CA ILE A 8 56.70 31.17 22.54
C ILE A 8 56.68 29.81 21.83
N ALA A 9 57.52 28.85 22.25
CA ALA A 9 57.51 27.48 21.72
C ALA A 9 56.23 26.71 22.09
N THR A 10 55.71 26.93 23.30
CA THR A 10 54.51 26.26 23.81
C THR A 10 53.23 26.80 23.18
N SER A 11 53.10 28.12 22.98
CA SER A 11 51.92 28.70 22.32
C SER A 11 51.77 28.29 20.85
N LYS A 12 52.89 28.15 20.12
CA LYS A 12 52.90 27.75 18.71
C LYS A 12 52.58 26.26 18.50
N GLN A 13 52.98 25.39 19.44
CA GLN A 13 52.61 23.98 19.48
C GLN A 13 51.11 23.82 19.78
N VAL A 14 50.60 24.48 20.82
CA VAL A 14 49.20 24.38 21.24
C VAL A 14 48.24 24.82 20.13
N ASN A 15 48.57 25.87 19.36
CA ASN A 15 47.70 26.31 18.26
C ASN A 15 47.68 25.36 17.04
N ARG A 16 48.78 24.63 16.76
CA ARG A 16 48.78 23.58 15.71
C ARG A 16 47.85 22.42 16.07
N TYR A 17 47.78 22.03 17.35
CA TYR A 17 46.84 20.99 17.79
C TYR A 17 45.39 21.47 17.83
N ARG A 18 45.14 22.73 18.21
CA ARG A 18 43.77 23.27 18.26
C ARG A 18 43.11 23.35 16.89
N PHE A 19 43.86 23.73 15.84
CA PHE A 19 43.35 23.69 14.46
C PHE A 19 43.22 22.25 13.91
N GLY A 20 44.16 21.36 14.24
CA GLY A 20 44.08 19.94 13.85
C GLY A 20 42.87 19.22 14.44
N VAL A 21 42.53 19.49 15.70
CA VAL A 21 41.35 18.91 16.38
C VAL A 21 40.03 19.47 15.81
N LEU A 22 39.98 20.75 15.46
CA LEU A 22 38.79 21.39 14.88
C LEU A 22 38.46 20.89 13.46
N VAL A 23 39.48 20.56 12.65
CA VAL A 23 39.25 19.94 11.32
C VAL A 23 38.85 18.46 11.47
N LEU A 24 39.40 17.75 12.46
CA LEU A 24 39.02 16.36 12.74
C LEU A 24 37.56 16.24 13.22
N THR A 25 37.07 17.17 14.05
CA THR A 25 35.68 17.15 14.53
C THR A 25 34.66 17.56 13.46
N LEU A 26 35.06 18.37 12.47
CA LEU A 26 34.22 18.70 11.31
C LEU A 26 34.02 17.51 10.35
N VAL A 27 35.03 16.64 10.19
CA VAL A 27 34.88 15.39 9.42
C VAL A 27 33.97 14.39 10.12
N ILE A 28 33.91 14.41 11.46
CA ILE A 28 32.99 13.59 12.26
C ILE A 28 31.54 14.07 12.14
N LEU A 29 31.31 15.36 11.83
CA LEU A 29 29.97 15.90 11.59
C LEU A 29 29.45 15.69 10.15
N ILE A 30 30.33 15.43 9.18
CA ILE A 30 29.96 15.03 7.80
C ILE A 30 29.95 13.49 7.65
N GLY A 31 30.60 12.76 8.55
CA GLY A 31 30.54 11.30 8.68
C GLY A 31 29.18 10.82 9.20
N ILE A 32 28.13 11.00 8.38
CA ILE A 32 26.84 10.33 8.55
C ILE A 32 27.14 8.83 8.75
N HIS A 33 26.76 8.32 9.92
CA HIS A 33 26.99 6.95 10.40
C HIS A 33 26.92 5.92 9.25
N PRO A 34 27.99 5.14 8.95
CA PRO A 34 27.90 4.02 8.01
C PRO A 34 26.84 2.99 8.43
N GLU A 35 26.45 2.94 9.70
CA GLU A 35 25.33 2.13 10.20
C GLU A 35 23.96 2.59 9.66
N LEU A 36 23.74 3.91 9.49
CA LEU A 36 22.48 4.43 8.99
C LEU A 36 22.28 4.05 7.51
N PHE A 37 23.35 4.11 6.71
CA PHE A 37 23.31 3.68 5.31
C PHE A 37 23.18 2.15 5.17
N ALA A 38 23.81 1.37 6.04
CA ALA A 38 23.67 -0.09 6.06
C ALA A 38 22.22 -0.51 6.41
N GLN A 39 21.62 0.13 7.42
CA GLN A 39 20.24 -0.14 7.83
C GLN A 39 19.22 0.25 6.74
N VAL A 40 19.45 1.39 6.06
CA VAL A 40 18.64 1.79 4.90
C VAL A 40 18.79 0.78 3.77
N ASN A 41 20.00 0.35 3.40
CA ASN A 41 20.22 -0.65 2.35
C ASN A 41 19.59 -2.02 2.69
N GLN A 42 19.72 -2.49 3.93
CA GLN A 42 19.10 -3.75 4.37
C GLN A 42 17.57 -3.69 4.30
N SER A 43 16.96 -2.59 4.73
CA SER A 43 15.51 -2.40 4.63
C SER A 43 15.02 -2.33 3.18
N LEU A 44 15.83 -1.79 2.26
CA LEU A 44 15.49 -1.76 0.83
C LEU A 44 15.53 -3.16 0.20
N GLU A 45 16.53 -3.98 0.53
CA GLU A 45 16.59 -5.37 0.05
C GLU A 45 15.45 -6.24 0.60
N LEU A 46 15.06 -6.05 1.87
CA LEU A 46 13.86 -6.68 2.45
C LEU A 46 12.59 -6.27 1.70
N ARG A 47 12.41 -4.97 1.42
CA ARG A 47 11.23 -4.50 0.67
C ARG A 47 11.17 -5.04 -0.75
N LYS A 48 12.32 -5.23 -1.40
CA LYS A 48 12.40 -5.87 -2.73
C LYS A 48 12.02 -7.35 -2.66
N SER A 49 12.54 -8.10 -1.69
CA SER A 49 12.22 -9.53 -1.54
C SER A 49 10.75 -9.74 -1.18
N GLU A 50 10.18 -8.92 -0.30
CA GLU A 50 8.76 -8.91 0.01
C GLU A 50 7.89 -8.62 -1.22
N ALA A 51 8.27 -7.64 -2.04
CA ALA A 51 7.54 -7.33 -3.28
C ALA A 51 7.56 -8.50 -4.26
N GLN A 52 8.68 -9.22 -4.35
CA GLN A 52 8.82 -10.41 -5.18
C GLN A 52 8.01 -11.59 -4.65
N ILE A 53 7.97 -11.80 -3.33
CA ILE A 53 7.11 -12.80 -2.68
C ILE A 53 5.64 -12.49 -2.97
N ARG A 54 5.20 -11.23 -2.79
CA ARG A 54 3.83 -10.81 -3.07
C ARG A 54 3.44 -10.99 -4.54
N GLN A 55 4.36 -10.74 -5.47
CA GLN A 55 4.11 -11.01 -6.89
C GLN A 55 3.92 -12.51 -7.15
N SER A 56 4.68 -13.36 -6.45
CA SER A 56 4.51 -14.81 -6.49
C SER A 56 3.17 -15.25 -5.86
N GLU A 57 2.80 -14.67 -4.72
CA GLU A 57 1.52 -14.94 -4.04
C GLU A 57 0.32 -14.50 -4.88
N GLU A 58 0.40 -13.36 -5.56
CA GLU A 58 -0.63 -12.91 -6.49
C GLU A 58 -0.81 -13.93 -7.63
N GLN A 59 0.27 -14.35 -8.28
CA GLN A 59 0.19 -15.36 -9.34
C GLN A 59 -0.40 -16.68 -8.83
N LEU A 60 -0.02 -17.11 -7.63
CA LEU A 60 -0.55 -18.30 -7.00
C LEU A 60 -2.06 -18.17 -6.70
N ALA A 61 -2.48 -17.02 -6.18
CA ALA A 61 -3.88 -16.75 -5.90
C ALA A 61 -4.75 -16.77 -7.17
N ILE A 62 -4.24 -16.21 -8.27
CA ILE A 62 -4.91 -16.25 -9.57
C ILE A 62 -4.98 -17.68 -10.12
N ASN A 63 -3.94 -18.51 -9.90
CA ASN A 63 -4.01 -19.92 -10.29
C ASN A 63 -5.09 -20.66 -9.51
N TYR A 64 -5.16 -20.47 -8.18
CA TYR A 64 -6.24 -21.05 -7.37
C TYR A 64 -7.62 -20.59 -7.83
N TYR A 65 -7.78 -19.30 -8.15
CA TYR A 65 -9.03 -18.77 -8.70
C TYR A 65 -9.42 -19.45 -10.02
N ARG A 66 -8.47 -19.59 -10.95
CA ARG A 66 -8.69 -20.23 -12.26
C ARG A 66 -9.09 -21.70 -12.12
N ASP A 67 -8.52 -22.38 -11.12
CA ASP A 67 -8.83 -23.76 -10.77
C ASP A 67 -10.11 -23.89 -9.93
N ARG A 68 -10.85 -22.79 -9.72
CA ARG A 68 -12.06 -22.70 -8.88
C ARG A 68 -11.85 -23.09 -7.41
N GLN A 69 -10.59 -23.07 -6.95
CA GLN A 69 -10.22 -23.25 -5.54
C GLN A 69 -10.37 -21.92 -4.79
N PHE A 70 -11.60 -21.41 -4.74
CA PHE A 70 -11.91 -20.08 -4.23
C PHE A 70 -11.57 -19.93 -2.75
N ASP A 71 -11.70 -21.01 -1.97
CA ASP A 71 -11.33 -21.12 -0.56
C ASP A 71 -9.85 -20.85 -0.31
N LYS A 72 -8.97 -21.31 -1.21
CA LYS A 72 -7.54 -21.02 -1.14
C LYS A 72 -7.19 -19.66 -1.73
N ALA A 73 -7.83 -19.31 -2.85
CA ALA A 73 -7.61 -18.03 -3.52
C ALA A 73 -7.94 -16.86 -2.59
N VAL A 74 -9.06 -16.92 -1.86
CA VAL A 74 -9.51 -15.84 -0.98
C VAL A 74 -8.52 -15.54 0.16
N LEU A 75 -7.83 -16.57 0.67
CA LEU A 75 -6.82 -16.42 1.74
C LEU A 75 -5.61 -15.60 1.29
N LEU A 76 -5.22 -15.72 0.02
CA LEU A 76 -4.11 -14.96 -0.56
C LEU A 76 -4.58 -13.60 -1.09
N LEU A 77 -5.75 -13.53 -1.72
CA LEU A 77 -6.28 -12.30 -2.32
C LEU A 77 -6.61 -11.24 -1.27
N LYS A 78 -7.12 -11.63 -0.10
CA LYS A 78 -7.49 -10.68 0.95
C LYS A 78 -6.32 -9.79 1.39
N PRO A 79 -5.18 -10.32 1.89
CA PRO A 79 -4.06 -9.47 2.30
C PRO A 79 -3.47 -8.68 1.13
N LEU A 80 -3.38 -9.28 -0.06
CA LEU A 80 -2.91 -8.58 -1.27
C LEU A 80 -3.79 -7.36 -1.61
N PHE A 81 -5.11 -7.50 -1.49
CA PHE A 81 -6.06 -6.42 -1.72
C PHE A 81 -6.01 -5.36 -0.62
N GLU A 82 -5.89 -5.78 0.64
CA GLU A 82 -5.75 -4.87 1.78
C GLU A 82 -4.46 -4.05 1.73
N GLU A 83 -3.41 -4.54 1.08
CA GLU A 83 -2.15 -3.81 0.92
C GLU A 83 -2.15 -2.91 -0.32
N LYS A 84 -2.50 -3.46 -1.49
CA LYS A 84 -2.35 -2.75 -2.77
C LYS A 84 -3.55 -1.89 -3.15
N HIS A 85 -4.73 -2.17 -2.59
CA HIS A 85 -6.01 -1.53 -2.94
C HIS A 85 -6.29 -1.47 -4.46
N SER A 86 -5.80 -2.46 -5.20
CA SER A 86 -5.95 -2.52 -6.65
C SER A 86 -7.34 -3.00 -7.05
N GLN A 87 -7.95 -2.33 -8.04
CA GLN A 87 -9.23 -2.76 -8.63
C GLN A 87 -9.17 -4.17 -9.21
N TYR A 88 -8.00 -4.58 -9.74
CA TYR A 88 -7.78 -5.94 -10.22
C TYR A 88 -7.96 -6.96 -9.09
N LEU A 89 -7.29 -6.75 -7.96
CA LEU A 89 -7.38 -7.64 -6.80
C LEU A 89 -8.75 -7.62 -6.14
N TYR A 90 -9.39 -6.44 -6.09
CA TYR A 90 -10.78 -6.31 -5.65
C TYR A 90 -11.70 -7.26 -6.41
N LEU A 91 -11.62 -7.29 -7.74
CA LEU A 91 -12.52 -8.10 -8.58
C LEU A 91 -12.37 -9.59 -8.28
N TYR A 92 -11.13 -10.11 -8.25
CA TYR A 92 -10.90 -11.51 -7.92
C TYR A 92 -11.33 -11.84 -6.49
N TYR A 93 -11.01 -10.97 -5.54
CA TYR A 93 -11.37 -11.18 -4.14
C TYR A 93 -12.89 -11.21 -3.95
N LEU A 94 -13.61 -10.24 -4.53
CA LEU A 94 -15.06 -10.18 -4.45
C LEU A 94 -15.71 -11.41 -5.10
N ASN A 95 -15.23 -11.81 -6.28
CA ASN A 95 -15.75 -13.00 -6.96
C ASN A 95 -15.55 -14.26 -6.12
N CYS A 96 -14.38 -14.44 -5.50
CA CYS A 96 -14.17 -15.54 -4.55
C CYS A 96 -15.20 -15.52 -3.41
N LEU A 97 -15.46 -14.36 -2.81
CA LEU A 97 -16.44 -14.24 -1.73
C LEU A 97 -17.85 -14.61 -2.21
N LEU A 98 -18.23 -14.20 -3.42
CA LEU A 98 -19.52 -14.52 -4.01
C LEU A 98 -19.69 -16.02 -4.29
N GLU A 99 -18.68 -16.66 -4.88
CA GLU A 99 -18.67 -18.11 -5.16
C GLU A 99 -18.71 -18.94 -3.87
N LEU A 100 -18.04 -18.48 -2.82
CA LEU A 100 -18.09 -19.08 -1.49
C LEU A 100 -19.36 -18.72 -0.71
N LYS A 101 -20.21 -17.84 -1.25
CA LYS A 101 -21.42 -17.32 -0.59
C LYS A 101 -21.14 -16.58 0.73
N GLU A 102 -19.94 -16.01 0.85
CA GLU A 102 -19.50 -15.17 1.96
C GLU A 102 -20.04 -13.74 1.82
N TYR A 103 -21.36 -13.61 1.66
CA TYR A 103 -22.01 -12.36 1.29
C TYR A 103 -21.84 -11.25 2.32
N LYS A 104 -21.69 -11.59 3.61
CA LYS A 104 -21.43 -10.62 4.68
C LYS A 104 -20.10 -9.91 4.50
N GLU A 105 -19.05 -10.65 4.14
CA GLU A 105 -17.74 -10.06 3.86
C GLU A 105 -17.74 -9.34 2.51
N ALA A 106 -18.41 -9.89 1.50
CA ALA A 106 -18.59 -9.22 0.21
C ALA A 106 -19.22 -7.83 0.40
N GLU A 107 -20.33 -7.74 1.15
CA GLU A 107 -21.01 -6.46 1.41
C GLU A 107 -20.10 -5.46 2.13
N LYS A 108 -19.32 -5.92 3.13
CA LYS A 108 -18.36 -5.05 3.85
C LYS A 108 -17.30 -4.49 2.90
N VAL A 109 -16.74 -5.34 2.05
CA VAL A 109 -15.69 -4.96 1.08
C VAL A 109 -16.23 -3.94 0.09
N VAL A 110 -17.39 -4.21 -0.52
CA VAL A 110 -18.02 -3.29 -1.47
C VAL A 110 -18.42 -1.98 -0.80
N LYS A 111 -19.00 -2.02 0.40
CA LYS A 111 -19.34 -0.80 1.16
C LYS A 111 -18.11 0.03 1.50
N LYS A 112 -16.96 -0.59 1.77
CA LYS A 112 -15.70 0.15 1.95
C LYS A 112 -15.32 0.86 0.65
N GLN A 113 -15.32 0.16 -0.48
CA GLN A 113 -14.98 0.72 -1.78
C GLN A 113 -15.92 1.86 -2.20
N ARG A 114 -17.23 1.71 -2.00
CA ARG A 114 -18.21 2.77 -2.26
C ARG A 114 -17.96 4.07 -1.47
N ARG A 115 -17.46 3.97 -0.24
CA ARG A 115 -17.15 5.15 0.58
C ARG A 115 -15.87 5.84 0.13
N GLU A 116 -14.91 5.06 -0.34
CA GLU A 116 -13.60 5.54 -0.78
C GLU A 116 -13.67 6.13 -2.19
N PHE A 117 -14.51 5.54 -3.05
CA PHE A 117 -14.66 5.91 -4.45
C PHE A 117 -16.16 6.13 -4.77
N PRO A 118 -16.77 7.20 -4.23
CA PRO A 118 -18.20 7.46 -4.39
C PRO A 118 -18.62 7.64 -5.86
N ASP A 119 -17.73 8.14 -6.71
CA ASP A 119 -17.99 8.40 -8.14
C ASP A 119 -17.82 7.14 -9.02
N ASN A 120 -17.41 6.01 -8.44
CA ASN A 120 -17.30 4.74 -9.15
C ASN A 120 -18.56 3.90 -8.95
N PHE A 121 -19.49 4.04 -9.88
CA PHE A 121 -20.81 3.41 -9.84
C PHE A 121 -20.75 1.88 -9.87
N ARG A 122 -19.62 1.30 -10.33
CA ARG A 122 -19.39 -0.14 -10.32
C ARG A 122 -19.62 -0.74 -8.93
N TYR A 123 -19.12 -0.08 -7.87
CA TYR A 123 -19.27 -0.59 -6.51
C TYR A 123 -20.73 -0.55 -6.02
N LEU A 124 -21.56 0.35 -6.54
CA LEU A 124 -22.99 0.35 -6.24
C LEU A 124 -23.69 -0.83 -6.94
N ILE A 125 -23.31 -1.11 -8.20
CA ILE A 125 -23.81 -2.26 -8.96
C ILE A 125 -23.41 -3.57 -8.30
N ASP A 126 -22.16 -3.70 -7.88
CA ASP A 126 -21.65 -4.88 -7.16
C ASP A 126 -22.42 -5.09 -5.84
N GLN A 127 -22.78 -4.03 -5.12
CA GLN A 127 -23.60 -4.15 -3.91
C GLN A 127 -25.03 -4.60 -4.21
N ALA A 128 -25.65 -4.05 -5.26
CA ALA A 128 -26.97 -4.46 -5.69
C ALA A 128 -26.98 -5.93 -6.12
N TYR A 129 -25.93 -6.39 -6.80
CA TYR A 129 -25.74 -7.80 -7.15
C TYR A 129 -25.64 -8.69 -5.92
N ILE A 130 -24.85 -8.31 -4.90
CA ILE A 130 -24.77 -9.08 -3.64
C ILE A 130 -26.15 -9.21 -2.98
N PHE A 131 -26.94 -8.13 -2.92
CA PHE A 131 -28.29 -8.19 -2.37
C PHE A 131 -29.21 -9.11 -3.18
N ASP A 132 -29.09 -9.12 -4.50
CA ASP A 132 -29.85 -10.05 -5.34
C ASP A 132 -29.47 -11.52 -5.07
N GLN A 133 -28.16 -11.81 -4.93
CA GLN A 133 -27.67 -13.14 -4.55
C GLN A 133 -28.14 -13.60 -3.16
N GLN A 134 -28.50 -12.65 -2.28
CA GLN A 134 -29.07 -12.91 -0.95
C GLN A 134 -30.62 -12.96 -0.94
N ASP A 135 -31.29 -12.89 -2.11
CA ASP A 135 -32.74 -12.76 -2.26
C ASP A 135 -33.32 -11.48 -1.60
N GLU A 136 -32.48 -10.48 -1.33
CA GLU A 136 -32.85 -9.18 -0.78
C GLU A 136 -33.28 -8.20 -1.88
N LYS A 137 -34.15 -8.65 -2.79
CA LYS A 137 -34.56 -7.92 -4.02
C LYS A 137 -35.03 -6.49 -3.77
N LYS A 138 -35.68 -6.23 -2.63
CA LYS A 138 -36.11 -4.87 -2.25
C LYS A 138 -34.93 -3.92 -2.09
N LYS A 139 -33.81 -4.38 -1.50
CA LYS A 139 -32.61 -3.56 -1.33
C LYS A 139 -31.87 -3.37 -2.65
N ALA A 140 -31.74 -4.42 -3.45
CA ALA A 140 -31.16 -4.35 -4.80
C ALA A 140 -31.92 -3.35 -5.68
N ASN A 141 -33.25 -3.49 -5.77
CA ASN A 141 -34.10 -2.59 -6.58
C ASN A 141 -34.03 -1.13 -6.11
N LYS A 142 -33.90 -0.91 -4.80
CA LYS A 142 -33.73 0.45 -4.28
C LYS A 142 -32.42 1.06 -4.79
N LEU A 143 -31.30 0.33 -4.71
CA LEU A 143 -30.01 0.81 -5.21
C LEU A 143 -30.06 1.12 -6.70
N PHE A 144 -30.63 0.24 -7.52
CA PHE A 144 -30.78 0.49 -8.95
C PHE A 144 -31.68 1.69 -9.25
N LYS A 145 -32.78 1.85 -8.53
CA LYS A 145 -33.65 3.02 -8.69
C LYS A 145 -32.92 4.31 -8.35
N ASP A 146 -32.19 4.33 -7.24
CA ASP A 146 -31.42 5.51 -6.81
C ASP A 146 -30.35 5.86 -7.88
N LEU A 147 -29.67 4.85 -8.45
CA LEU A 147 -28.73 5.02 -9.55
C LEU A 147 -29.38 5.57 -10.83
N MET A 148 -30.59 5.12 -11.18
CA MET A 148 -31.31 5.61 -12.36
C MET A 148 -31.82 7.04 -12.20
N LEU A 149 -32.11 7.49 -10.97
CA LEU A 149 -32.54 8.85 -10.69
C LEU A 149 -31.36 9.84 -10.73
N ASP A 150 -30.16 9.37 -10.42
CA ASP A 150 -28.92 10.14 -10.39
C ASP A 150 -27.90 9.55 -11.38
N LEU A 151 -28.32 9.44 -12.64
CA LEU A 151 -27.46 8.92 -13.70
C LEU A 151 -26.28 9.89 -13.93
N PRO A 152 -25.04 9.40 -13.92
CA PRO A 152 -23.90 10.21 -14.29
C PRO A 152 -24.09 10.75 -15.71
N SER A 153 -23.93 12.07 -15.86
CA SER A 153 -23.96 12.72 -17.17
C SER A 153 -22.66 12.52 -17.96
N ASP A 154 -21.60 12.04 -17.32
CA ASP A 154 -20.32 11.78 -17.97
C ASP A 154 -20.30 10.40 -18.66
N ARG A 155 -19.55 10.34 -19.76
CA ARG A 155 -19.44 9.12 -20.58
C ARG A 155 -18.91 7.92 -19.80
N ASN A 156 -18.01 8.12 -18.83
CA ASN A 156 -17.39 7.00 -18.12
C ASN A 156 -18.39 6.35 -17.16
N GLY A 157 -19.19 7.15 -16.46
CA GLY A 157 -20.27 6.66 -15.61
C GLY A 157 -21.32 5.86 -16.40
N ILE A 158 -21.74 6.36 -17.57
CA ILE A 158 -22.68 5.64 -18.44
C ILE A 158 -22.11 4.28 -18.88
N VAL A 159 -20.83 4.23 -19.28
CA VAL A 159 -20.18 2.98 -19.69
C VAL A 159 -20.12 1.99 -18.53
N GLN A 160 -19.79 2.43 -17.31
CA GLN A 160 -19.73 1.56 -16.13
C GLN A 160 -21.07 0.93 -15.78
N ILE A 161 -22.18 1.61 -16.04
CA ILE A 161 -23.53 1.13 -15.74
C ILE A 161 -24.02 0.15 -16.82
N ALA A 162 -23.59 0.36 -18.08
CA ALA A 162 -24.02 -0.44 -19.22
C ALA A 162 -23.20 -1.72 -19.46
N SER A 163 -22.00 -1.81 -18.91
CA SER A 163 -21.07 -2.95 -19.02
C SER A 163 -21.30 -4.00 -17.95
#